data_AF-A0A221T0C5-F1
#
_entry.id   AF-A0A221T0C5-F1
#
_cell.length_a   1.000
_cell.length_b   1.000
_cell.length_c   1.000
_cell.angle_alpha   90.00
_cell.angle_beta   90.00
_cell.angle_gamma   90.00
#
_symmetry.space_group_name_H-M   'P 1'
#
loop_
_entity.id
_entity.type
_entity.pdbx_description
1 polymer ?
#
loop_
_entity_poly.entity_id
_entity_poly.type
_entity_poly.pdbx_seq_one_letter_code
_entity_poly.pdbx_strand_id
1 'polypeptide(L)'
;MNKTTSMIASLVLFVVGIVLAVAGNFAHGYVSDQLKQERIVMPAAEGIANLPQASQDALKPYLGTDLDTGPKAQVYANNYIWEHMMASSQGKTYTEVSGAFMKASKDPTADKAEVAKLGELRQTLFMGDSLRSILLTAYAFWLMGSIALYAGYAVIAAGALVMLLGFARRPAPLSAPQPTLSHA
;
A
#
# COMPACT_ATOMS: atom_id res chain seq x y z
N MET A 1 -33.13 20.55 3.02
CA MET A 1 -32.00 21.00 3.86
C MET A 1 -31.99 22.53 3.87
N ASN A 2 -32.04 23.16 5.05
CA ASN A 2 -31.95 24.62 5.17
C ASN A 2 -30.46 25.05 5.13
N LYS A 3 -30.19 26.35 4.95
CA LYS A 3 -28.82 26.87 4.80
C LYS A 3 -27.89 26.47 5.95
N THR A 4 -28.40 26.49 7.18
CA THR A 4 -27.65 26.12 8.39
C THR A 4 -27.23 24.65 8.37
N THR A 5 -28.13 23.73 8.01
CA THR A 5 -27.79 22.30 7.90
C THR A 5 -26.77 22.05 6.79
N SER A 6 -26.86 22.74 5.64
CA SER A 6 -25.85 22.64 4.57
C SER A 6 -24.48 23.15 5.02
N MET A 7 -24.44 24.23 5.80
CA MET A 7 -23.20 24.79 6.34
C MET A 7 -22.53 23.83 7.33
N ILE A 8 -23.32 23.25 8.25
CA ILE A 8 -22.80 22.27 9.22
C ILE A 8 -22.30 21.02 8.49
N ALA A 9 -23.07 20.47 7.54
CA ALA A 9 -22.68 19.29 6.79
C ALA A 9 -21.39 19.51 5.99
N SER A 10 -21.27 20.64 5.28
CA SER A 10 -20.04 20.97 4.53
C SER A 10 -18.83 21.15 5.44
N LEU A 11 -18.98 21.80 6.60
CA LEU A 11 -17.90 21.94 7.57
C LEU A 11 -17.39 20.57 8.07
N VAL A 12 -18.30 19.66 8.41
CA VAL A 12 -17.95 18.30 8.83
C VAL A 12 -17.21 17.57 7.70
N LEU A 13 -17.71 17.65 6.47
CA LEU A 13 -17.06 17.03 5.31
C LEU A 13 -15.65 17.59 5.10
N PHE A 14 -15.45 18.91 5.20
CA PHE A 14 -14.11 19.49 5.08
C PHE A 14 -13.17 18.98 6.18
N VAL A 15 -13.63 18.95 7.44
CA VAL A 15 -12.80 18.42 8.55
C VAL A 15 -12.42 16.97 8.30
N VAL A 16 -13.38 16.11 7.95
CA VAL A 16 -13.13 14.69 7.65
C VAL A 16 -12.16 14.54 6.48
N GLY A 17 -12.37 15.28 5.39
CA GLY A 17 -11.52 15.21 4.22
C GLY A 17 -10.09 15.68 4.48
N ILE A 18 -9.91 16.73 5.29
CA ILE A 18 -8.58 17.20 5.73
C ILE A 18 -7.90 16.13 6.60
N VAL A 19 -8.61 15.55 7.57
CA VAL A 19 -8.05 14.49 8.43
C VAL A 19 -7.59 13.29 7.60
N LEU A 20 -8.38 12.86 6.62
CA LEU A 20 -8.01 11.79 5.69
C LEU A 20 -6.77 12.14 4.87
N ALA A 21 -6.69 13.38 4.37
CA ALA A 21 -5.52 13.83 3.61
C ALA A 21 -4.24 13.85 4.47
N VAL A 22 -4.34 14.33 5.71
CA VAL A 22 -3.21 14.33 6.67
C VAL A 22 -2.78 12.90 6.99
N ALA A 23 -3.73 12.01 7.28
CA ALA A 23 -3.44 10.61 7.57
C ALA A 23 -2.75 9.90 6.39
N GLY A 24 -3.22 10.16 5.17
CA GLY A 24 -2.63 9.61 3.96
C GLY A 24 -1.19 10.10 3.73
N ASN A 25 -0.95 11.39 3.92
CA ASN A 25 0.38 11.97 3.78
C ASN A 25 1.35 11.48 4.88
N PHE A 26 0.85 11.30 6.10
CA PHE A 26 1.60 10.70 7.20
C PHE A 26 2.02 9.26 6.87
N ALA A 27 1.11 8.44 6.34
CA ALA A 27 1.42 7.06 5.98
C ALA A 27 2.52 6.98 4.89
N HIS A 28 2.45 7.84 3.86
CA HIS A 28 3.50 7.93 2.84
C HIS A 28 4.84 8.38 3.42
N GLY A 29 4.83 9.43 4.24
CA GLY A 29 6.04 9.93 4.91
C GLY A 29 6.69 8.85 5.78
N TYR A 30 5.91 8.22 6.65
CA TYR A 30 6.39 7.16 7.54
C TYR A 30 7.00 5.98 6.77
N VAL A 31 6.31 5.48 5.74
CA VAL A 31 6.85 4.40 4.90
C VAL A 31 8.15 4.83 4.21
N SER A 32 8.20 6.04 3.64
CA SER A 32 9.41 6.54 2.97
C SER A 32 10.58 6.64 3.94
N ASP A 33 10.36 7.17 5.14
CA ASP A 33 11.39 7.33 6.16
C ASP A 33 11.93 5.97 6.63
N GLN A 34 11.05 4.98 6.85
CA GLN A 34 11.47 3.62 7.23
C GLN A 34 12.29 2.97 6.11
N LEU A 35 11.84 3.03 4.86
CA LEU A 35 12.55 2.41 3.74
C LEU A 35 13.91 3.08 3.47
N LYS A 36 14.01 4.41 3.62
CA LYS A 36 15.29 5.14 3.50
C LYS A 36 16.29 4.78 4.60
N GLN A 37 15.82 4.42 5.79
CA GLN A 37 16.71 4.00 6.89
C GLN A 37 17.45 2.70 6.55
N GLU A 38 16.84 1.81 5.77
CA GLU A 38 17.46 0.56 5.31
C GLU A 38 18.59 0.78 4.29
N ARG A 39 18.63 1.96 3.65
CA ARG A 39 19.64 2.32 2.63
C ARG A 39 19.77 1.29 1.51
N ILE A 40 18.65 0.68 1.13
CA ILE A 40 18.61 -0.28 0.03
C ILE A 40 18.52 0.49 -1.29
N VAL A 41 19.43 0.19 -2.21
CA VAL A 41 19.43 0.70 -3.58
C VAL A 41 18.86 -0.38 -4.49
N MET A 42 17.95 0.00 -5.38
CA MET A 42 17.40 -0.87 -6.42
C MET A 42 18.52 -1.41 -7.32
N PRO A 43 18.40 -2.62 -7.88
CA PRO A 43 19.48 -3.26 -8.61
C PRO A 43 19.90 -2.44 -9.84
N ALA A 44 21.16 -2.57 -10.25
CA ALA A 44 21.64 -2.09 -11.54
C ALA A 44 21.18 -3.03 -12.67
N ALA A 45 21.37 -2.61 -13.93
CA ALA A 45 20.95 -3.39 -15.10
C ALA A 45 21.60 -4.78 -15.13
N GLU A 46 22.87 -4.87 -14.72
CA GLU A 46 23.63 -6.13 -14.65
C GLU A 46 23.04 -7.07 -13.59
N GLY A 47 22.51 -6.51 -12.50
CA GLY A 47 21.90 -7.24 -11.39
C GLY A 47 20.56 -7.91 -11.74
N ILE A 48 19.96 -7.56 -12.88
CA ILE A 48 18.68 -8.13 -13.33
C ILE A 48 18.80 -8.95 -14.61
N ALA A 49 19.99 -9.05 -15.22
CA ALA A 49 20.18 -9.65 -16.54
C ALA A 49 19.76 -11.14 -16.62
N ASN A 50 19.86 -11.87 -15.51
CA ASN A 50 19.50 -13.29 -15.42
C ASN A 50 18.05 -13.52 -14.93
N LEU A 51 17.27 -12.47 -14.71
CA LEU A 51 15.89 -12.57 -14.25
C LEU A 51 14.93 -12.76 -15.43
N PRO A 52 13.72 -13.30 -15.22
CA PRO A 52 12.69 -13.34 -16.26
C PRO A 52 12.40 -11.96 -16.85
N GLN A 53 12.08 -11.89 -18.14
CA GLN A 53 11.86 -10.61 -18.84
C GLN A 53 10.79 -9.74 -18.16
N ALA A 54 9.69 -10.35 -17.68
CA ALA A 54 8.64 -9.63 -16.96
C ALA A 54 9.18 -8.94 -15.69
N SER A 55 10.06 -9.62 -14.95
CA SER A 55 10.69 -9.10 -13.74
C SER A 55 11.71 -8.00 -14.06
N GLN A 56 12.43 -8.12 -15.18
CA GLN A 56 13.29 -7.06 -15.69
C GLN A 56 12.48 -5.81 -16.07
N ASP A 57 11.38 -5.98 -16.80
CA ASP A 57 10.52 -4.88 -17.24
C ASP A 57 9.91 -4.13 -16.05
N ALA A 58 9.54 -4.85 -14.99
CA ALA A 58 9.03 -4.26 -13.75
C ALA A 58 10.11 -3.47 -12.98
N LEU A 59 11.36 -3.94 -12.96
CA LEU A 59 12.48 -3.31 -12.24
C LEU A 59 13.09 -2.13 -13.00
N LYS A 60 13.03 -2.15 -14.34
CA LYS A 60 13.66 -1.17 -15.24
C LYS A 60 13.39 0.31 -14.89
N PRO A 61 12.17 0.73 -14.49
CA PRO A 61 11.90 2.12 -14.16
C PRO A 61 12.61 2.62 -12.89
N TYR A 62 13.13 1.71 -12.07
CA TYR A 62 13.64 2.01 -10.74
C TYR A 62 15.13 1.71 -10.56
N LEU A 63 15.84 1.27 -11.61
CA LEU A 63 17.24 0.84 -11.51
C LEU A 63 18.13 1.93 -10.91
N GLY A 64 18.97 1.53 -9.95
CA GLY A 64 19.91 2.42 -9.26
C GLY A 64 19.28 3.51 -8.40
N THR A 65 17.95 3.58 -8.30
CA THR A 65 17.26 4.51 -7.40
C THR A 65 17.16 3.92 -5.99
N ASP A 66 16.99 4.76 -4.98
CA ASP A 66 16.72 4.30 -3.63
C ASP A 66 15.37 3.59 -3.54
N LEU A 67 15.31 2.51 -2.76
CA LEU A 67 14.06 1.85 -2.37
C LEU A 67 13.42 2.69 -1.25
N ASP A 68 12.60 3.68 -1.64
CA ASP A 68 12.14 4.75 -0.75
C ASP A 68 10.61 4.99 -0.78
N THR A 69 9.88 4.15 -1.50
CA THR A 69 8.42 4.24 -1.63
C THR A 69 7.81 2.84 -1.62
N GLY A 70 6.53 2.75 -1.22
CA GLY A 70 5.79 1.50 -1.22
C GLY A 70 5.79 0.77 -2.57
N PRO A 71 5.52 1.44 -3.71
CA PRO A 71 5.56 0.78 -5.02
C PRO A 71 6.92 0.18 -5.37
N LYS A 72 8.03 0.89 -5.07
CA LYS A 72 9.38 0.33 -5.25
C LYS A 72 9.61 -0.89 -4.37
N ALA A 73 9.17 -0.85 -3.10
CA ALA A 73 9.25 -1.99 -2.19
C ALA A 73 8.51 -3.23 -2.73
N GLN A 74 7.31 -3.05 -3.28
CA GLN A 74 6.54 -4.13 -3.92
C GLN A 74 7.29 -4.72 -5.11
N VAL A 75 7.82 -3.86 -5.99
CA VAL A 75 8.53 -4.29 -7.19
C VAL A 75 9.82 -5.05 -6.83
N TYR A 76 10.60 -4.54 -5.88
CA TYR A 76 11.80 -5.21 -5.39
C TYR A 76 11.49 -6.57 -4.75
N ALA A 77 10.46 -6.65 -3.89
CA ALA A 77 10.06 -7.88 -3.23
C ALA A 77 9.60 -8.97 -4.23
N ASN A 78 8.83 -8.60 -5.24
CA ASN A 78 8.22 -9.56 -6.17
C ASN A 78 9.09 -9.93 -7.36
N ASN A 79 9.95 -9.03 -7.82
CA ASN A 79 10.70 -9.22 -9.06
C ASN A 79 12.20 -9.40 -8.82
N TYR A 80 12.72 -9.05 -7.65
CA TYR A 80 14.13 -9.24 -7.33
C TYR A 80 14.33 -10.33 -6.26
N ILE A 81 13.78 -10.14 -5.06
CA ILE A 81 13.99 -11.11 -3.96
C ILE A 81 13.36 -12.47 -4.31
N TRP A 82 12.11 -12.48 -4.77
CA TRP A 82 11.42 -13.71 -5.13
C TRP A 82 12.15 -14.51 -6.20
N GLU A 83 12.61 -13.84 -7.26
CA GLU A 83 13.28 -14.52 -8.37
C GLU A 83 14.61 -15.15 -7.93
N HIS A 84 15.40 -14.44 -7.12
CA HIS A 84 16.63 -15.00 -6.56
C HIS A 84 16.36 -16.17 -5.62
N MET A 85 15.29 -16.09 -4.81
CA MET A 85 14.87 -17.20 -3.96
C MET A 85 14.52 -18.42 -4.80
N MET A 86 13.64 -18.27 -5.80
CA MET A 86 13.21 -19.35 -6.67
C MET A 86 14.36 -19.92 -7.50
N ALA A 87 15.29 -19.09 -7.97
CA ALA A 87 16.50 -19.57 -8.63
C ALA A 87 17.37 -20.40 -7.67
N SER A 88 17.59 -19.92 -6.44
CA SER A 88 18.43 -20.63 -5.44
C SER A 88 17.83 -21.95 -4.97
N SER A 89 16.51 -22.07 -4.96
CA SER A 89 15.79 -23.26 -4.49
C SER A 89 15.30 -24.18 -5.61
N GLN A 90 15.61 -23.85 -6.87
CA GLN A 90 15.10 -24.55 -8.05
C GLN A 90 13.56 -24.60 -8.07
N GLY A 91 12.93 -23.47 -7.70
CA GLY A 91 11.49 -23.29 -7.65
C GLY A 91 10.79 -23.85 -6.41
N LYS A 92 11.54 -24.40 -5.44
CA LYS A 92 10.96 -24.94 -4.21
C LYS A 92 10.69 -23.85 -3.19
N THR A 93 9.56 -23.98 -2.50
CA THR A 93 9.20 -23.11 -1.36
C THR A 93 10.02 -23.45 -0.12
N TYR A 94 10.03 -22.52 0.85
CA TYR A 94 10.60 -22.78 2.18
C TYR A 94 10.07 -24.09 2.80
N THR A 95 8.77 -24.34 2.72
CA THR A 95 8.13 -25.53 3.31
C THR A 95 8.65 -26.82 2.69
N GLU A 96 8.83 -26.84 1.37
CA GLU A 96 9.35 -28.02 0.67
C GLU A 96 10.82 -28.28 1.00
N VAL A 97 11.65 -27.23 1.02
CA VAL A 97 13.07 -27.35 1.39
C VAL A 97 13.21 -27.74 2.87
N SER A 98 12.41 -27.15 3.75
CA SER A 98 12.38 -27.49 5.18
C SER A 98 11.93 -28.94 5.40
N GLY A 99 10.92 -29.41 4.65
CA GLY A 99 10.50 -30.81 4.67
C GLY A 99 11.60 -31.77 4.20
N ALA A 100 12.30 -31.43 3.12
CA ALA A 100 13.44 -32.20 2.63
C ALA A 100 14.59 -32.24 3.66
N PHE A 101 14.92 -31.10 4.27
CA PHE A 101 15.91 -31.00 5.35
C PHE A 101 15.53 -31.90 6.53
N MET A 102 14.28 -31.83 7.00
CA MET A 102 13.81 -32.61 8.15
C MET A 102 13.82 -34.12 7.87
N LYS A 103 13.53 -34.53 6.62
CA LYS A 103 13.63 -35.93 6.20
C LYS A 103 15.09 -36.39 6.18
N ALA A 104 15.96 -35.64 5.52
CA ALA A 104 17.38 -35.99 5.39
C ALA A 104 18.12 -35.95 6.74
N SER A 105 17.78 -35.02 7.63
CA SER A 105 18.38 -34.91 8.96
C SER A 105 18.07 -36.10 9.89
N LYS A 106 16.98 -36.83 9.61
CA LYS A 106 16.57 -38.01 10.38
C LYS A 106 17.09 -39.32 9.78
N ASP A 107 17.66 -39.26 8.58
CA ASP A 107 18.21 -40.42 7.91
C ASP A 107 19.69 -40.58 8.30
N PRO A 108 20.07 -41.68 9.01
CA PRO A 108 21.45 -41.92 9.41
C PRO A 108 22.41 -42.13 8.23
N THR A 109 21.88 -42.43 7.04
CA THR A 109 22.64 -42.71 5.82
C THR A 109 22.75 -41.51 4.88
N ALA A 110 22.07 -40.41 5.18
CA ALA A 110 22.11 -39.21 4.36
C ALA A 110 23.50 -38.57 4.35
N ASP A 111 23.87 -37.97 3.21
CA ASP A 111 25.08 -37.17 3.11
C ASP A 111 24.96 -35.92 3.98
N LYS A 112 25.84 -35.82 4.99
CA LYS A 112 25.90 -34.69 5.91
C LYS A 112 26.12 -33.36 5.20
N ALA A 113 26.85 -33.34 4.08
CA ALA A 113 27.08 -32.13 3.31
C ALA A 113 25.80 -31.64 2.61
N GLU A 114 24.97 -32.56 2.12
CA GLU A 114 23.68 -32.23 1.52
C GLU A 114 22.67 -31.75 2.58
N VAL A 115 22.63 -32.42 3.74
CA VAL A 115 21.81 -31.99 4.88
C VAL A 115 22.18 -30.57 5.30
N ALA A 116 23.47 -30.24 5.38
CA ALA A 116 23.94 -28.89 5.72
C ALA A 116 23.48 -27.86 4.67
N LYS A 117 23.63 -28.15 3.38
CA LYS A 117 23.16 -27.27 2.28
C LYS A 117 21.66 -27.03 2.33
N LEU A 118 20.85 -28.05 2.61
CA LEU A 118 19.41 -27.89 2.79
C LEU A 118 19.08 -27.03 4.01
N GLY A 119 19.87 -27.15 5.08
CA GLY A 119 19.77 -26.34 6.28
C GLY A 119 20.06 -24.86 6.04
N GLU A 120 21.10 -24.55 5.26
CA GLU A 120 21.44 -23.19 4.84
C GLU A 120 20.37 -22.63 3.89
N LEU A 121 19.98 -23.41 2.88
CA LEU A 121 18.98 -22.98 1.89
C LEU A 121 17.64 -22.64 2.54
N ARG A 122 17.12 -23.48 3.45
CA ARG A 122 15.86 -23.16 4.15
C ARG A 122 15.99 -21.89 5.00
N GLN A 123 17.17 -21.61 5.58
CA GLN A 123 17.39 -20.39 6.35
C GLN A 123 17.38 -19.16 5.43
N THR A 124 18.07 -19.23 4.29
CA THR A 124 18.04 -18.18 3.27
C THR A 124 16.63 -17.92 2.76
N LEU A 125 15.86 -18.99 2.48
CA LEU A 125 14.48 -18.86 2.03
C LEU A 125 13.59 -18.22 3.10
N PHE A 126 13.72 -18.64 4.36
CA PHE A 126 12.98 -18.03 5.46
C PHE A 126 13.28 -16.53 5.62
N MET A 127 14.56 -16.15 5.56
CA MET A 127 14.96 -14.74 5.60
C MET A 127 14.41 -13.97 4.41
N GLY A 128 14.47 -14.54 3.20
CA GLY A 128 13.93 -13.93 1.99
C GLY A 128 12.40 -13.72 2.07
N ASP A 129 11.65 -14.74 2.49
CA ASP A 129 10.19 -14.64 2.68
C ASP A 129 9.83 -13.60 3.75
N SER A 130 10.63 -13.53 4.83
CA SER A 130 10.44 -12.52 5.88
C SER A 130 10.67 -11.09 5.36
N LEU A 131 11.78 -10.87 4.63
CA LEU A 131 12.08 -9.58 4.02
C LEU A 131 11.00 -9.16 3.02
N ARG A 132 10.55 -10.09 2.17
CA ARG A 132 9.44 -9.85 1.22
C ARG A 132 8.17 -9.46 1.95
N SER A 133 7.81 -10.18 3.01
CA SER A 133 6.62 -9.88 3.82
C SER A 133 6.66 -8.46 4.40
N ILE A 134 7.81 -8.05 4.94
CA ILE A 134 8.00 -6.70 5.50
C ILE A 134 7.85 -5.63 4.41
N LEU A 135 8.48 -5.81 3.25
CA LEU A 135 8.39 -4.87 2.13
C LEU A 135 6.98 -4.78 1.54
N LEU A 136 6.27 -5.91 1.41
CA LEU A 136 4.89 -5.94 0.95
C LEU A 136 3.93 -5.32 1.97
N THR A 137 4.23 -5.45 3.27
CA THR A 137 3.51 -4.75 4.33
C THR A 137 3.72 -3.24 4.22
N ALA A 138 4.94 -2.76 3.98
CA ALA A 138 5.22 -1.35 3.72
C ALA A 138 4.44 -0.82 2.50
N TYR A 139 4.38 -1.61 1.42
CA TYR A 139 3.53 -1.30 0.27
C TYR A 139 2.03 -1.22 0.63
N ALA A 140 1.53 -2.15 1.45
CA ALA A 140 0.13 -2.13 1.88
C ALA A 140 -0.21 -0.85 2.67
N PHE A 141 0.66 -0.42 3.59
CA PHE A 141 0.49 0.86 4.30
C PHE A 141 0.56 2.07 3.37
N TRP A 142 1.47 2.06 2.39
CA TRP A 142 1.53 3.09 1.37
C TRP A 142 0.23 3.16 0.56
N LEU A 143 -0.30 2.01 0.15
CA LEU A 143 -1.55 1.92 -0.60
C LEU A 143 -2.73 2.44 0.22
N MET A 144 -2.83 2.07 1.50
CA MET A 144 -3.85 2.63 2.41
C MET A 144 -3.71 4.15 2.53
N GLY A 145 -2.48 4.67 2.60
CA GLY A 145 -2.21 6.11 2.59
C GLY A 145 -2.70 6.78 1.31
N SER A 146 -2.44 6.18 0.15
CA SER A 146 -2.93 6.67 -1.15
C SER A 146 -4.46 6.71 -1.21
N ILE A 147 -5.12 5.65 -0.72
CA ILE A 147 -6.59 5.59 -0.65
C ILE A 147 -7.13 6.70 0.25
N ALA A 148 -6.51 6.92 1.42
CA ALA A 148 -6.89 7.98 2.34
C ALA A 148 -6.74 9.38 1.70
N LEU A 149 -5.66 9.62 0.96
CA LEU A 149 -5.47 10.88 0.21
C LEU A 149 -6.58 11.11 -0.82
N TYR A 150 -6.84 10.12 -1.69
CA TYR A 150 -7.87 10.26 -2.72
C TYR A 150 -9.27 10.40 -2.12
N ALA A 151 -9.59 9.63 -1.08
CA ALA A 151 -10.84 9.76 -0.35
C ALA A 151 -10.96 11.13 0.32
N GLY A 152 -9.89 11.64 0.92
CA GLY A 152 -9.84 12.97 1.51
C GLY A 152 -10.18 14.06 0.51
N TYR A 153 -9.55 14.06 -0.67
CA TYR A 153 -9.86 15.01 -1.73
C TYR A 153 -11.29 14.87 -2.27
N ALA A 154 -11.80 13.65 -2.44
CA ALA A 154 -13.17 13.43 -2.87
C ALA A 154 -14.20 13.98 -1.86
N VAL A 155 -13.95 13.78 -0.55
CA VAL A 155 -14.80 14.29 0.52
C VAL A 155 -14.75 15.82 0.60
N ILE A 156 -13.58 16.43 0.42
CA ILE A 156 -13.45 17.90 0.34
C ILE A 156 -14.26 18.44 -0.84
N ALA A 157 -14.14 17.83 -2.03
CA ALA A 157 -14.90 18.24 -3.21
C ALA A 157 -16.42 18.10 -2.98
N ALA A 158 -16.86 17.02 -2.35
CA ALA A 158 -18.26 16.83 -1.95
C ALA A 158 -18.73 17.90 -0.96
N GLY A 159 -17.90 18.25 0.03
CA GLY A 159 -18.17 19.34 0.98
C GLY A 159 -18.38 20.68 0.27
N ALA A 160 -17.54 21.00 -0.71
CA ALA A 160 -17.67 22.21 -1.52
C ALA A 160 -18.98 22.22 -2.35
N LEU A 161 -19.34 21.09 -2.96
CA LEU A 161 -20.61 20.96 -3.70
C LEU A 161 -21.83 21.14 -2.79
N VAL A 162 -21.84 20.51 -1.61
CA VAL A 162 -22.94 20.66 -0.63
C VAL A 162 -23.06 22.10 -0.15
N MET A 163 -21.93 22.78 0.07
CA MET A 163 -21.90 24.20 0.44
C MET A 163 -22.54 25.04 -0.67
N LEU A 164 -22.07 24.92 -1.92
CA LEU A 164 -22.59 25.67 -3.08
C LEU A 164 -24.09 25.46 -3.28
N LEU A 165 -24.57 24.21 -3.22
CA LEU A 165 -26.00 23.88 -3.37
C LEU A 165 -26.85 24.43 -2.21
N GLY A 166 -26.28 24.53 -1.00
CA GLY A 166 -26.91 25.16 0.15
C GLY A 166 -27.13 26.67 -0.05
N PHE A 167 -26.16 27.36 -0.64
CA PHE A 167 -26.25 28.80 -0.93
C PHE A 167 -27.14 29.13 -2.15
N ALA A 168 -27.18 28.26 -3.17
CA ALA A 168 -27.97 28.47 -4.38
C ALA A 168 -29.49 28.34 -4.20
N ARG A 169 -29.97 27.69 -3.13
CA ARG A 169 -31.43 27.60 -2.84
C ARG A 169 -31.99 28.95 -2.37
N ARG A 170 -32.84 29.57 -3.21
CA ARG A 170 -33.64 30.75 -2.86
C ARG A 170 -34.65 30.41 -1.75
N PRO A 171 -34.96 31.34 -0.82
CA PRO A 171 -36.04 31.14 0.14
C PRO A 171 -37.36 30.95 -0.62
N ALA A 172 -38.22 30.03 -0.14
CA ALA A 172 -39.58 29.91 -0.67
C ALA A 172 -40.30 31.26 -0.47
N PRO A 173 -41.10 31.73 -1.46
CA PRO A 173 -41.91 32.92 -1.25
C PRO A 173 -42.80 32.71 -0.04
N LEU A 174 -42.80 33.67 0.89
CA LEU A 174 -43.71 33.69 2.02
C LEU A 174 -45.13 33.66 1.44
N SER A 175 -45.87 32.57 1.68
CA SER A 175 -47.30 32.54 1.36
C SER A 175 -47.95 33.75 2.02
N ALA A 176 -48.55 34.63 1.22
CA ALA A 176 -49.20 35.83 1.71
C ALA A 176 -50.21 35.45 2.82
N PRO A 177 -50.35 36.26 3.90
CA PRO A 177 -51.34 36.01 4.92
C PRO A 177 -52.71 35.90 4.27
N GLN A 178 -53.41 34.78 4.52
CA GLN A 178 -54.78 34.62 4.02
C GLN A 178 -55.65 35.72 4.63
N PRO A 179 -56.49 36.42 3.82
CA PRO A 179 -57.40 37.40 4.35
C PRO A 179 -58.34 36.71 5.33
N THR A 180 -58.35 37.17 6.58
CA THR A 180 -59.33 36.75 7.56
C THR A 180 -60.70 37.19 7.06
N LEU A 181 -61.52 36.24 6.62
CA LEU A 181 -62.93 36.49 6.31
C LEU A 181 -63.62 36.93 7.61
N SER A 182 -63.88 38.23 7.72
CA SER A 182 -64.77 38.78 8.75
C SER A 182 -66.20 38.40 8.34
N HIS A 183 -66.75 37.40 8.99
CA HIS A 183 -68.19 37.15 8.98
C HIS A 183 -68.83 38.16 9.94
N ALA A 184 -69.61 39.08 9.38
CA ALA A 184 -70.60 39.89 10.08
C ALA A 184 -71.91 39.11 10.23
#